data_AF-A0A2K3DJ98-F1
#
_entry.id   AF-A0A2K3DJ98-F1
#
_cell.length_a   1.000
_cell.length_b   1.000
_cell.length_c   1.000
_cell.angle_alpha   90.00
_cell.angle_beta   90.00
_cell.angle_gamma   90.00
#
_symmetry.space_group_name_H-M   'P 1'
#
loop_
_entity.id
_entity.type
_entity.pdbx_description
1 polymer ?
#
loop_
_entity_poly.entity_id
_entity_poly.type
_entity_poly.pdbx_seq_one_letter_code
_entity_poly.pdbx_strand_id
1 'polypeptide(L)' 'MVNQDPENMQELNKIAQDKFGKSFEECDAHERIQVGGVKGGHARGGHSADPDRAPPPPEVKFGENNE' A
#
# COMPACT_ATOMS: atom_id res chain seq x y z
N MET A 1 1.73 19.37 13.74
CA MET A 1 1.55 18.12 14.48
C MET A 1 0.73 17.18 13.61
N VAL A 2 1.31 16.09 13.14
CA VAL A 2 0.55 15.07 12.41
C VAL A 2 -0.31 14.38 13.47
N ASN A 3 -1.62 14.61 13.46
CA ASN A 3 -2.54 13.91 14.35
C ASN A 3 -2.42 12.42 14.00
N GLN A 4 -1.72 11.64 14.82
CA GLN A 4 -1.79 10.18 14.75
C GLN A 4 -3.05 9.80 15.51
N ASP A 5 -4.18 9.81 14.80
CA ASP A 5 -5.48 9.48 15.37
C ASP A 5 -5.41 8.08 16.02
N PRO A 6 -5.85 7.91 17.27
CA PRO A 6 -5.81 6.61 17.96
C PRO A 6 -6.62 5.53 17.22
N GLU A 7 -7.64 5.94 16.46
CA GLU A 7 -8.43 5.10 15.56
C GLU A 7 -7.56 4.46 14.46
N ASN A 8 -6.49 5.14 14.05
CA ASN A 8 -5.59 4.65 13.02
C ASN A 8 -4.85 3.39 13.48
N MET A 9 -4.43 3.36 14.75
CA MET A 9 -3.64 2.27 15.32
C MET A 9 -4.48 1.04 15.66
N GLN A 10 -5.75 1.23 16.04
CA GLN A 10 -6.69 0.13 16.28
C GLN A 10 -6.97 -0.64 14.99
N GLU A 11 -7.17 0.07 13.87
CA GLU A 11 -7.44 -0.56 12.58
C GLU A 11 -6.21 -1.30 12.01
N LEU A 12 -5.02 -0.72 12.16
CA LEU A 12 -3.77 -1.39 11.79
C LEU A 12 -3.57 -2.67 12.61
N ASN A 13 -3.83 -2.64 13.93
CA ASN A 13 -3.77 -3.83 14.77
C ASN A 13 -4.78 -4.90 14.33
N LYS A 14 -6.01 -4.52 14.01
CA LYS A 14 -7.02 -5.47 13.52
C LYS A 14 -6.57 -6.16 12.22
N ILE A 15 -6.03 -5.41 11.27
CA ILE A 15 -5.55 -5.96 9.98
C ILE A 15 -4.31 -6.84 10.20
N ALA A 16 -3.39 -6.44 11.08
CA ALA A 16 -2.22 -7.24 11.42
C ALA A 16 -2.63 -8.58 12.07
N GLN A 17 -3.60 -8.54 12.97
CA GLN A 17 -4.12 -9.73 13.63
C GLN A 17 -4.86 -10.65 12.65
N ASP A 18 -5.64 -10.09 11.72
CA ASP A 18 -6.36 -10.85 10.68
C ASP A 18 -5.41 -11.56 9.70
N LYS A 19 -4.30 -10.89 9.31
CA LYS A 19 -3.35 -11.42 8.31
C LYS A 19 -2.25 -12.30 8.90
N PHE A 20 -1.71 -11.89 10.04
CA PHE A 20 -0.48 -12.46 10.59
C PHE A 20 -0.68 -13.05 12.00
N GLY A 21 -1.87 -12.88 12.60
CA GLY A 21 -2.18 -13.40 13.94
C GLY A 21 -1.47 -12.66 15.08
N LYS A 22 -0.88 -11.49 14.81
CA LYS A 22 -0.08 -10.71 15.76
C LYS A 22 -0.41 -9.22 15.71
N SER A 23 0.04 -8.46 16.70
CA SER A 23 -0.16 -7.02 16.74
C SER A 23 0.70 -6.28 15.71
N PHE A 24 0.26 -5.10 15.28
CA PHE A 24 0.97 -4.28 14.29
C PHE A 24 2.39 -3.90 14.75
N GLU A 25 2.61 -3.79 16.07
CA GLU A 25 3.93 -3.53 16.64
C GLU A 25 4.87 -4.75 16.56
N GLU A 26 4.32 -5.96 16.52
CA GLU A 26 5.07 -7.22 16.36
C GLU A 26 5.29 -7.60 14.89
N CYS A 27 4.67 -6.86 13.96
CA CYS A 27 4.93 -6.98 12.54
C CYS A 27 6.32 -6.45 12.19
N ASP A 28 7.03 -7.19 11.35
CA ASP A 28 8.25 -6.77 10.67
C ASP A 28 7.97 -5.63 9.68
N ALA A 29 9.03 -4.94 9.25
CA ALA A 29 8.93 -3.80 8.35
C ALA A 29 8.09 -4.10 7.09
N HIS A 30 8.26 -5.29 6.49
CA HIS A 30 7.50 -5.73 5.33
C HIS A 30 6.01 -5.94 5.64
N GLU A 31 5.69 -6.54 6.78
CA GLU A 31 4.31 -6.80 7.20
C GLU A 31 3.59 -5.49 7.54
N ARG A 32 4.27 -4.53 8.19
CA ARG A 32 3.72 -3.20 8.46
C ARG A 32 3.36 -2.43 7.19
N ILE A 33 4.17 -2.55 6.13
CA ILE A 33 3.87 -1.96 4.81
C ILE A 33 2.60 -2.59 4.23
N GLN A 34 2.44 -3.91 4.32
CA GLN A 34 1.24 -4.58 3.83
C GLN A 34 -0.02 -4.17 4.62
N VAL A 35 0.08 -4.11 5.95
CA VAL A 35 -1.01 -3.69 6.83
C VAL A 35 -1.40 -2.24 6.57
N GLY A 36 -0.42 -1.33 6.48
CA GLY A 36 -0.62 0.06 6.12
C GLY A 36 -1.17 0.26 4.71
N GLY A 37 -0.75 -0.58 3.76
CA GLY A 37 -1.23 -0.58 2.38
C GLY A 37 -2.70 -1.00 2.25
N VAL A 38 -3.16 -1.98 3.03
CA VAL A 38 -4.56 -2.42 3.07
C VAL A 38 -5.47 -1.30 3.58
N LYS A 39 -5.05 -0.64 4.65
CA LYS A 39 -5.75 0.53 5.20
C LYS A 39 -5.72 1.72 4.23
N GLY A 40 -4.56 2.04 3.68
CA GLY A 40 -4.39 3.13 2.72
C GLY A 40 -5.16 2.91 1.42
N GLY A 41 -5.32 1.66 0.98
CA GLY A 41 -6.16 1.26 -0.14
C GLY A 41 -7.65 1.41 0.17
N HIS A 42 -8.10 1.04 1.38
CA HIS A 42 -9.48 1.28 1.81
C HIS A 42 -9.81 2.77 1.96
N ALA A 43 -8.90 3.56 2.55
CA ALA A 43 -9.08 5.00 2.74
C ALA A 43 -9.07 5.77 1.41
N ARG A 44 -8.35 5.27 0.40
CA ARG A 44 -8.38 5.81 -0.97
C ARG A 44 -9.55 5.27 -1.80
N GLY A 45 -10.37 4.39 -1.22
CA GLY A 45 -11.56 3.84 -1.82
C GLY A 45 -11.27 2.91 -3.00
N GLY A 46 -12.25 2.06 -3.30
CA GLY A 46 -12.37 1.37 -4.58
C GLY A 46 -12.57 2.32 -5.77
N HIS A 47 -11.87 3.45 -5.83
CA HIS A 47 -11.35 3.91 -7.10
C HIS A 47 -10.26 2.91 -7.45
N SER A 48 -10.62 1.98 -8.33
CA SER A 48 -9.75 1.53 -9.42
C SER A 48 -8.56 2.48 -9.51
N ALA A 49 -7.33 2.00 -9.31
CA ALA A 49 -6.18 2.72 -9.80
C ALA A 49 -6.55 3.13 -11.22
N ASP A 50 -6.89 4.40 -11.40
CA ASP A 50 -7.59 4.85 -12.58
C ASP A 50 -6.66 4.47 -13.74
N PRO A 51 -7.04 3.51 -14.60
CA PRO A 51 -6.12 2.98 -15.59
C PRO A 51 -5.69 4.07 -16.59
N ASP A 52 -6.40 5.20 -16.60
CA ASP A 52 -6.14 6.41 -17.38
C ASP A 52 -5.18 7.39 -16.66
N ARG A 53 -5.05 7.28 -15.33
CA ARG A 53 -4.13 8.09 -14.50
C ARG A 53 -2.77 7.43 -14.30
N ALA A 54 -2.63 6.16 -14.64
CA ALA A 54 -1.31 5.61 -14.87
C ALA A 54 -0.76 6.29 -16.13
N PRO A 55 0.34 7.08 -16.06
CA PRO A 55 0.98 7.52 -17.29
C PRO A 55 1.24 6.26 -18.13
N PRO A 56 0.98 6.29 -19.44
CA PRO A 56 1.27 5.15 -20.28
C PRO A 56 2.72 4.73 -19.99
N PRO A 57 2.98 3.43 -19.78
CA PRO A 57 4.34 2.97 -19.52
C PRO A 57 5.23 3.59 -20.60
N PRO A 58 6.39 4.17 -20.24
CA PRO A 58 7.29 4.71 -21.25
C PRO A 58 7.52 3.62 -22.28
N GLU A 59 7.43 3.97 -23.56
CA GLU A 59 7.59 3.04 -24.66
C GLU A 59 9.04 2.51 -24.59
N VAL A 60 9.24 1.41 -23.86
CA VAL A 60 10.55 0.79 -23.72
C VAL A 60 10.85 0.14 -25.06
N LYS A 61 11.50 0.88 -25.96
CA LYS A 61 12.08 0.33 -27.18
C LYS A 61 13.24 -0.57 -26.80
N PHE A 62 12.92 -1.81 -26.43
CA PHE A 62 13.92 -2.87 -26.39
C PHE A 62 14.32 -3.19 -27.84
N GLY A 63 15.45 -2.62 -28.27
CA GLY A 63 16.18 -3.10 -29.44
C GLY A 63 15.86 -2.43 -30.78
N GLU A 64 16.20 -1.15 -30.92
CA GLU A 64 16.50 -0.57 -32.25
C GLU A 64 17.98 -0.16 -32.28
N ASN A 65 18.80 -1.14 -32.67
CA ASN A 65 20.01 -1.05 -33.49
C ASN A 65 21.06 0.02 -33.10
N ASN A 66 22.07 -0.41 -32.37
CA ASN A 66 23.40 0.22 -32.39
C ASN A 66 24.10 -0.20 -33.70
N GLU A 67 23.86 0.53 -34.78
CA GLU A 67 24.70 0.53 -35.99
C GLU A 67 25.74 1.65 -35.94
#